data_AF-A0A7V9PBM9-F1
#
_entry.id   AF-A0A7V9PBM9-F1
#
_cell.length_a   1.000
_cell.length_b   1.000
_cell.length_c   1.000
_cell.angle_alpha   90.00
_cell.angle_beta   90.00
_cell.angle_gamma   90.00
#
_symmetry.space_group_name_H-M   'P 1'
#
loop_
_entity.id
_entity.type
_entity.pdbx_description
1 polymer ?
#
loop_
_entity_poly.entity_id
_entity_poly.type
_entity_poly.pdbx_seq_one_letter_code
_entity_poly.pdbx_strand_id
1 'polypeptide(L)'
;RCYRYMGHSMSDPGKYRTSDEIKKQQERDPIFLFKESLKEAKFFTDKDFEEIENRAKEAVEAAVKFADESPLPDAKELFTDVYA
;
A
#
# COMPACT_ATOMS: atom_id res chain seq x y z
N ARG A 1 -4.67 14.25 -11.09
CA ARG A 1 -5.53 13.07 -11.36
C ARG A 1 -4.75 11.83 -10.92
N CYS A 2 -5.42 10.81 -10.38
CA CYS A 2 -4.81 9.55 -9.92
C CYS A 2 -5.55 8.33 -10.50
N TYR A 3 -5.02 7.12 -10.24
CA TYR A 3 -5.62 5.87 -10.72
C TYR A 3 -5.47 4.75 -9.69
N ARG A 4 -6.50 3.90 -9.54
CA ARG A 4 -6.51 2.76 -8.60
C ARG A 4 -6.34 1.47 -9.38
N TYR A 5 -5.24 0.75 -9.17
CA TYR A 5 -4.94 -0.46 -9.91
C TYR A 5 -5.88 -1.62 -9.58
N MET A 6 -6.21 -1.81 -8.29
CA MET A 6 -7.10 -2.88 -7.83
C MET A 6 -8.58 -2.57 -8.09
N GLY A 7 -9.50 -3.46 -7.70
CA GLY A 7 -10.94 -3.23 -7.71
C GLY A 7 -11.41 -2.26 -6.62
N HIS A 8 -12.73 -2.00 -6.57
CA HIS A 8 -13.33 -1.05 -5.61
C HIS A 8 -13.12 -1.43 -4.16
N SER A 9 -13.12 -2.72 -3.90
CA SER A 9 -12.80 -3.31 -2.62
C SER A 9 -12.13 -4.66 -2.86
N MET A 10 -11.78 -5.35 -1.78
CA MET A 10 -11.28 -6.72 -1.84
C MET A 10 -12.26 -7.69 -2.53
N SER A 11 -13.56 -7.39 -2.52
CA SER A 11 -14.60 -8.22 -3.13
C SER A 11 -14.92 -7.87 -4.58
N ASP A 12 -14.48 -6.72 -5.08
CA ASP A 12 -14.73 -6.28 -6.46
C ASP A 12 -13.54 -6.69 -7.35
N PRO A 13 -13.72 -7.58 -8.34
CA PRO A 13 -12.65 -7.95 -9.27
C PRO A 13 -12.36 -6.88 -10.35
N GLY A 14 -13.18 -5.82 -10.47
CA GLY A 14 -12.91 -4.70 -11.37
C GLY A 14 -13.19 -4.95 -12.86
N LYS A 15 -14.09 -5.88 -13.20
CA LYS A 15 -14.38 -6.35 -14.58
C LYS A 15 -14.93 -5.28 -15.55
N TYR A 16 -15.24 -4.09 -15.06
CA TYR A 16 -15.70 -2.94 -15.85
C TYR A 16 -14.57 -2.13 -16.48
N ARG A 17 -13.31 -2.54 -16.31
CA ARG A 17 -12.12 -1.94 -16.91
C ARG A 17 -11.29 -3.00 -17.62
N THR A 18 -10.54 -2.60 -18.62
CA THR A 18 -9.66 -3.52 -19.35
C THR A 18 -8.29 -3.63 -18.67
N SER A 19 -7.65 -4.78 -18.81
CA SER A 19 -6.28 -4.96 -18.35
C SER A 19 -5.31 -3.99 -19.02
N ASP A 20 -5.56 -3.63 -20.28
CA ASP A 20 -4.71 -2.69 -21.04
C ASP A 20 -4.83 -1.26 -20.53
N GLU A 21 -6.03 -0.82 -20.12
CA GLU A 21 -6.21 0.48 -19.48
C GLU A 21 -5.38 0.54 -18.18
N ILE A 22 -5.47 -0.51 -17.34
CA ILE A 22 -4.74 -0.57 -16.08
C ILE A 22 -3.23 -0.55 -16.33
N LYS A 23 -2.72 -1.35 -17.27
CA LYS A 23 -1.29 -1.37 -17.64
C LYS A 23 -0.79 0.00 -18.09
N LYS A 24 -1.55 0.69 -18.94
CA LYS A 24 -1.21 2.05 -19.39
C LYS A 24 -1.13 3.06 -18.22
N GLN A 25 -1.91 2.84 -17.17
CA GLN A 25 -1.84 3.69 -15.97
C GLN A 25 -0.68 3.31 -15.06
N GLN A 26 -0.28 2.03 -15.00
CA GLN A 26 0.90 1.57 -14.27
C GLN A 26 2.21 2.11 -14.86
N GLU A 27 2.27 2.38 -16.17
CA GLU A 27 3.40 3.12 -16.78
C GLU A 27 3.58 4.53 -16.20
N ARG A 28 2.54 5.07 -15.53
CA ARG A 28 2.54 6.39 -14.90
C ARG A 28 2.64 6.30 -13.37
N ASP A 29 3.15 5.18 -12.86
CA ASP A 29 3.29 4.97 -11.43
C ASP A 29 4.15 6.07 -10.80
N PRO A 30 3.60 6.87 -9.86
CA PRO A 30 4.33 7.99 -9.29
C PRO A 30 5.54 7.56 -8.46
N ILE A 31 5.53 6.37 -7.85
CA ILE A 31 6.66 5.85 -7.08
C ILE A 31 7.81 5.51 -8.02
N PHE A 32 7.51 4.81 -9.13
CA PHE A 32 8.51 4.48 -10.13
C PHE A 32 9.09 5.74 -10.79
N LEU A 33 8.23 6.65 -11.26
CA LEU A 33 8.68 7.88 -11.91
C LEU A 33 9.53 8.75 -10.98
N PHE A 34 9.16 8.84 -9.70
CA PHE A 34 9.94 9.59 -8.73
C PHE A 34 11.28 8.93 -8.43
N LYS A 35 11.31 7.59 -8.28
CA LYS A 35 12.55 6.80 -8.14
C LYS A 35 13.52 7.10 -9.29
N GLU A 36 13.08 7.03 -10.53
CA GLU A 36 13.91 7.34 -11.70
C GLU A 36 14.41 8.79 -11.66
N SER A 37 13.55 9.77 -11.33
CA SER A 37 13.97 11.18 -11.24
C SER A 37 15.06 11.43 -10.20
N LEU A 38 15.02 10.71 -9.07
CA LEU A 38 16.04 10.80 -8.02
C LEU A 38 17.36 10.14 -8.41
N LYS A 39 17.30 9.03 -9.19
CA LYS A 39 18.48 8.38 -9.76
C LYS A 39 19.16 9.26 -10.80
N GLU A 40 18.38 9.85 -11.71
CA GLU A 40 18.89 10.79 -12.72
C GLU A 40 19.56 12.01 -12.06
N ALA A 41 18.96 12.53 -11.00
CA ALA A 41 19.52 13.63 -10.20
C ALA A 41 20.68 13.21 -9.29
N LYS A 42 21.04 11.92 -9.25
CA LYS A 42 22.12 11.34 -8.42
C LYS A 42 21.95 11.59 -6.91
N PHE A 43 20.72 11.76 -6.45
CA PHE A 43 20.42 11.86 -5.02
C PHE A 43 20.35 10.49 -4.35
N PHE A 44 19.96 9.46 -5.09
CA PHE A 44 19.78 8.10 -4.60
C PHE A 44 20.43 7.08 -5.55
N THR A 45 20.90 5.98 -4.98
CA THR A 45 21.41 4.80 -5.65
C THR A 45 20.41 3.65 -5.56
N ASP A 46 20.62 2.60 -6.35
CA ASP A 46 19.77 1.40 -6.26
C ASP A 46 19.80 0.76 -4.87
N LYS A 47 20.95 0.84 -4.18
CA LYS A 47 21.10 0.35 -2.81
C LYS A 47 20.23 1.14 -1.82
N ASP A 48 20.18 2.47 -1.96
CA ASP A 48 19.34 3.30 -1.08
C ASP A 48 17.86 2.94 -1.24
N PHE A 49 17.40 2.65 -2.46
CA PHE A 49 16.03 2.19 -2.70
C PHE A 49 15.76 0.81 -2.13
N GLU A 50 16.71 -0.12 -2.25
CA GLU A 50 16.60 -1.45 -1.65
C GLU A 50 16.47 -1.36 -0.12
N GLU A 51 17.25 -0.50 0.53
CA GLU A 51 17.16 -0.25 1.97
C GLU A 51 15.79 0.32 2.37
N ILE A 52 15.24 1.26 1.59
CA ILE A 52 13.89 1.81 1.83
C ILE A 52 12.81 0.73 1.66
N GLU A 53 12.88 -0.06 0.59
CA GLU A 53 11.92 -1.13 0.31
C GLU A 53 11.93 -2.19 1.41
N ASN A 54 13.10 -2.58 1.90
CA ASN A 54 13.24 -3.54 2.99
C ASN A 54 12.66 -2.99 4.30
N ARG A 55 12.96 -1.74 4.66
CA ARG A 55 12.37 -1.10 5.84
C ARG A 55 10.84 -1.01 5.77
N ALA A 56 10.29 -0.73 4.59
CA ALA A 56 8.85 -0.68 4.39
C ALA A 56 8.21 -2.08 4.57
N LYS A 57 8.83 -3.13 4.02
CA LYS A 57 8.38 -4.52 4.20
C LYS A 57 8.40 -4.93 5.66
N GLU A 58 9.52 -4.71 6.35
CA GLU A 58 9.66 -5.02 7.79
C GLU A 58 8.59 -4.31 8.63
N ALA A 59 8.32 -3.03 8.35
CA ALA A 59 7.27 -2.29 9.05
C ALA A 59 5.87 -2.87 8.83
N VAL A 60 5.55 -3.27 7.59
CA VAL A 60 4.27 -3.91 7.26
C VAL A 60 4.15 -5.28 7.92
N GLU A 61 5.19 -6.11 7.85
CA GLU A 61 5.20 -7.44 8.50
C GLU A 61 5.03 -7.34 10.02
N ALA A 62 5.71 -6.38 10.65
CA ALA A 62 5.56 -6.13 12.08
C ALA A 62 4.13 -5.68 12.43
N ALA A 63 3.52 -4.81 11.62
CA ALA A 63 2.16 -4.34 11.84
C ALA A 63 1.12 -5.47 11.66
N VAL A 64 1.29 -6.31 10.64
CA VAL A 64 0.42 -7.49 10.41
C VAL A 64 0.54 -8.47 11.57
N LYS A 65 1.77 -8.81 11.98
CA LYS A 65 2.00 -9.71 13.10
C LYS A 65 1.36 -9.18 14.39
N PHE A 66 1.53 -7.89 14.68
CA PHE A 66 0.90 -7.26 15.83
C PHE A 66 -0.63 -7.37 15.76
N ALA A 67 -1.23 -7.11 14.60
CA ALA A 67 -2.68 -7.21 14.41
C ALA A 67 -3.19 -8.65 14.59
N ASP A 68 -2.49 -9.65 14.06
CA ASP A 68 -2.87 -11.06 14.15
C ASP A 68 -2.69 -11.63 15.56
N GLU A 69 -1.66 -11.20 16.29
CA GLU A 69 -1.38 -11.62 17.68
C GLU A 69 -2.20 -10.85 18.71
N SER A 70 -2.87 -9.76 18.31
CA SER A 70 -3.72 -8.99 19.20
C SER A 70 -4.95 -9.80 19.63
N PRO A 71 -5.30 -9.82 20.92
CA PRO A 71 -6.48 -10.52 21.38
C PRO A 71 -7.74 -9.89 20.78
N LEU A 72 -8.78 -10.71 20.59
CA LEU A 72 -10.10 -10.18 20.29
C LEU A 72 -10.58 -9.26 21.43
N PRO A 73 -11.34 -8.20 21.12
CA PRO A 73 -11.90 -7.33 22.15
C PRO A 73 -12.84 -8.12 23.08
N ASP A 74 -12.91 -7.71 24.36
CA ASP A 74 -13.90 -8.24 25.28
C ASP A 74 -15.31 -7.91 24.74
N ALA A 75 -16.27 -8.83 24.89
CA ALA A 75 -17.64 -8.60 24.46
C ALA A 75 -18.27 -7.34 25.08
N LYS A 76 -17.80 -6.89 26.25
CA LYS A 76 -18.22 -5.63 26.89
C LYS A 76 -17.84 -4.39 26.09
N GLU A 77 -16.78 -4.44 25.29
CA GLU A 77 -16.37 -3.35 24.38
C GLU A 77 -17.43 -3.04 23.32
N LEU A 78 -18.40 -3.93 23.11
CA LEU A 78 -19.53 -3.64 22.21
C LEU A 78 -20.39 -2.46 22.70
N PHE A 79 -20.40 -2.18 24.01
CA PHE A 79 -21.24 -1.15 24.63
C PHE A 79 -20.46 0.09 25.07
N THR A 80 -19.15 0.11 24.86
CA THR A 80 -18.30 1.30 25.10
C THR A 80 -18.45 2.28 23.93
N ASP A 81 -18.10 3.55 24.15
CA ASP A 81 -18.11 4.64 23.15
C ASP A 81 -19.46 4.97 22.47
N VAL A 82 -20.59 4.53 23.04
CA VAL A 82 -21.94 4.88 22.56
C VAL A 82 -22.30 6.34 22.91
N TYR A 83 -21.87 6.80 24.09
CA TYR A 83 -21.99 8.18 24.55
C TYR A 83 -20.63 8.63 25.11
N ALA A 84 -20.38 9.94 25.09
CA ALA A 84 -19.16 10.57 25.58
C ALA A 84 -19.14 10.73 27.10
#